data_AF-A0A929AQW3-F1
#
_entry.id   AF-A0A929AQW3-F1
#
_cell.length_a   1.000
_cell.length_b   1.000
_cell.length_c   1.000
_cell.angle_alpha   90.00
_cell.angle_beta   90.00
_cell.angle_gamma   90.00
#
_symmetry.space_group_name_H-M   'P 1'
#
loop_
_entity.id
_entity.type
_entity.pdbx_description
1 polymer ?
#
loop_
_entity_poly.entity_id
_entity_poly.type
_entity_poly.pdbx_seq_one_letter_code
_entity_poly.pdbx_strand_id
1 'polypeptide(L)'
;MFQVLTVIFNCQIKTLAYPKAALFAFCVALVSYNILAVVLAALRSVYGSEKVEQEVSCYYLADEIRGTYRGMMIAIPPCEWKVFEQMSLMELTQVLLDLAGRVNLRAFLRHPRAEKKTNFRLKRQRPAQRPHVSTAKILAQTKAKKLTP
;
A
#
# COMPACT_ATOMS: atom_id res chain seq x y z
N MET A 1 -3.63 -10.03 10.62
CA MET A 1 -2.32 -10.57 10.16
C MET A 1 -2.36 -11.02 8.70
N PHE A 2 -3.06 -12.11 8.34
CA PHE A 2 -3.09 -12.63 6.96
C PHE A 2 -3.58 -11.63 5.90
N GLN A 3 -4.62 -10.84 6.20
CA GLN A 3 -5.10 -9.81 5.26
C GLN A 3 -4.04 -8.71 4.99
N VAL A 4 -3.25 -8.34 5.99
CA VAL A 4 -2.16 -7.35 5.85
C VAL A 4 -1.04 -7.92 5.00
N LEU A 5 -0.66 -9.18 5.26
CA LEU A 5 0.31 -9.93 4.45
C LEU A 5 -0.13 -10.04 2.99
N THR A 6 -1.40 -10.33 2.73
CA THR A 6 -1.94 -10.44 1.37
C THR A 6 -1.99 -9.09 0.65
N VAL A 7 -2.44 -8.03 1.33
CA VAL A 7 -2.64 -6.70 0.73
C VAL A 7 -1.32 -5.94 0.55
N ILE A 8 -0.38 -6.08 1.48
CA ILE A 8 0.90 -5.35 1.45
C ILE A 8 1.98 -6.13 0.70
N PHE A 9 2.08 -7.45 0.92
CA PHE A 9 3.16 -8.27 0.38
C PHE A 9 2.76 -9.15 -0.80
N ASN A 10 1.53 -9.05 -1.32
CA ASN A 10 1.03 -9.88 -2.43
C ASN A 10 1.32 -11.38 -2.22
N CYS A 11 1.07 -11.90 -1.00
CA CYS A 11 1.44 -13.27 -0.57
C CYS A 11 0.97 -14.43 -1.46
N GLN A 12 0.15 -14.15 -2.46
CA GLN A 12 -0.17 -15.07 -3.54
C GLN A 12 0.03 -14.34 -4.87
N ILE A 13 1.29 -14.25 -5.32
CA ILE A 13 1.57 -13.76 -6.66
C ILE A 13 0.98 -14.79 -7.63
N LYS A 14 -0.15 -14.44 -8.27
CA LYS A 14 -0.87 -15.31 -9.23
C LYS A 14 0.01 -15.83 -10.38
N THR A 15 1.18 -15.23 -10.61
CA THR A 15 2.03 -15.46 -11.78
C THR A 15 3.25 -16.35 -11.52
N LEU A 16 3.51 -16.80 -10.30
CA LEU A 16 4.52 -17.85 -10.09
C LEU A 16 3.83 -19.21 -10.22
N ALA A 17 3.76 -19.75 -11.44
CA ALA A 17 3.32 -21.11 -11.73
C ALA A 17 4.33 -22.17 -11.20
N TYR A 18 4.91 -21.92 -10.03
CA TYR A 18 5.97 -22.72 -9.42
C TYR A 18 5.70 -22.82 -7.90
N PRO A 19 5.19 -23.97 -7.40
CA PRO A 19 4.71 -24.10 -6.02
C PRO A 19 5.82 -23.85 -4.97
N LYS A 20 7.07 -24.19 -5.29
CA LYS A 20 8.23 -23.93 -4.42
C LYS A 20 8.50 -22.43 -4.22
N ALA A 21 8.29 -21.61 -5.27
CA ALA A 21 8.54 -20.18 -5.19
C ALA A 21 7.42 -19.45 -4.42
N ALA A 22 6.19 -19.96 -4.48
CA ALA A 22 5.08 -19.47 -3.67
C ALA A 22 5.33 -19.67 -2.17
N LEU A 23 5.82 -20.84 -1.76
CA LEU A 23 6.18 -21.12 -0.36
C LEU A 23 7.29 -20.18 0.12
N PHE A 24 8.32 -19.98 -0.69
CA PHE A 24 9.42 -19.07 -0.36
C PHE A 24 8.92 -17.63 -0.17
N ALA A 25 8.12 -17.11 -1.10
CA ALA A 25 7.54 -15.77 -1.00
C ALA A 25 6.68 -15.62 0.27
N PHE A 26 5.92 -16.66 0.62
CA PHE A 26 5.15 -16.69 1.87
C PHE A 26 6.05 -16.60 3.11
N CYS A 27 7.14 -17.38 3.17
CA CYS A 27 8.10 -17.30 4.28
C CYS A 27 8.75 -15.92 4.39
N VAL A 28 9.17 -15.33 3.27
CA VAL A 28 9.75 -13.97 3.25
C VAL A 28 8.74 -12.94 3.73
N ALA A 29 7.47 -13.07 3.34
CA ALA A 29 6.42 -12.17 3.82
C ALA A 29 6.18 -12.30 5.34
N LEU A 30 6.23 -13.52 5.88
CA LEU A 30 6.14 -13.74 7.34
C LEU A 30 7.29 -13.06 8.10
N VAL A 31 8.53 -13.24 7.64
CA VAL A 31 9.70 -12.58 8.25
C VAL A 31 9.56 -11.05 8.16
N SER A 32 9.16 -10.54 7.00
CA SER A 32 8.95 -9.11 6.78
C SER A 32 7.87 -8.53 7.72
N TYR A 33 6.81 -9.30 7.97
CA TYR A 33 5.78 -8.90 8.93
C TYR A 33 6.28 -8.92 10.37
N ASN A 34 7.13 -9.87 10.76
CA ASN A 34 7.74 -9.87 12.09
C ASN A 34 8.59 -8.61 12.30
N ILE A 35 9.38 -8.21 11.31
CA ILE A 35 10.17 -6.97 11.34
C ILE A 35 9.23 -5.77 11.49
N LEU A 36 8.18 -5.70 10.65
CA LEU A 36 7.19 -4.63 10.71
C LEU A 36 6.49 -4.57 12.08
N ALA A 37 6.18 -5.72 12.67
CA ALA A 37 5.54 -5.80 13.99
C ALA A 37 6.45 -5.26 15.10
N VAL A 38 7.75 -5.51 15.05
CA VAL A 38 8.74 -4.94 15.99
C VAL A 38 8.79 -3.42 15.85
N VAL A 39 8.86 -2.90 14.62
CA VAL A 39 8.85 -1.45 14.38
C VAL A 39 7.57 -0.81 14.91
N LEU A 40 6.41 -1.41 14.62
CA LEU A 40 5.13 -0.92 15.14
C LEU A 40 5.05 -1.02 16.67
N ALA A 41 5.60 -2.06 17.29
CA ALA A 41 5.65 -2.20 18.74
C ALA A 41 6.48 -1.08 19.39
N ALA A 42 7.66 -0.76 18.83
CA ALA A 42 8.49 0.35 19.29
C ALA A 42 7.74 1.69 19.18
N LEU A 43 7.08 1.95 18.05
CA LEU A 43 6.26 3.16 17.87
C LEU A 43 5.07 3.22 18.84
N ARG A 44 4.37 2.11 19.08
CA ARG A 44 3.26 2.04 20.04
C ARG A 44 3.73 2.33 21.47
N SER A 45 4.94 1.89 21.83
CA SER A 45 5.52 2.15 23.15
C SER A 45 5.76 3.64 23.41
N VAL A 46 6.09 4.41 22.37
CA VAL A 46 6.42 5.85 22.52
C VAL A 46 5.20 6.74 22.32
N TYR A 47 4.37 6.46 21.31
CA TYR A 47 3.26 7.34 20.91
C TYR A 47 1.88 6.85 21.37
N GLY A 48 1.81 5.68 21.98
CA GLY A 48 0.58 5.03 22.41
C GLY A 48 -0.01 4.09 21.35
N SER A 49 -0.65 3.01 21.81
CA SER A 49 -1.15 1.94 20.93
C SER A 49 -2.25 2.42 19.97
N GLU A 50 -3.22 3.17 20.48
CA GLU A 50 -4.40 3.59 19.72
C GLU A 50 -4.05 4.50 18.55
N LYS A 51 -3.18 5.49 18.78
CA LYS A 51 -2.73 6.44 17.75
C LYS A 51 -2.01 5.74 16.61
N VAL A 52 -1.08 4.84 16.92
CA VAL A 52 -0.29 4.14 15.90
C VAL A 52 -1.18 3.23 15.04
N GLU A 53 -2.12 2.51 15.64
CA GLU A 53 -2.97 1.59 14.88
C GLU A 53 -3.97 2.29 13.96
N GLN A 54 -4.52 3.42 14.41
CA GLN A 54 -5.48 4.20 13.65
C GLN A 54 -4.79 5.04 12.58
N GLU A 55 -3.70 5.70 12.94
CA GLU A 55 -3.12 6.76 12.13
C GLU A 55 -1.94 6.29 11.28
N VAL A 56 -1.14 5.30 11.69
CA VAL A 56 0.07 4.93 10.93
C VAL A 56 -0.26 4.05 9.73
N SER A 57 0.21 4.47 8.56
CA SER A 57 0.10 3.75 7.30
C SER A 57 1.32 2.85 7.09
N CYS A 58 1.13 1.54 7.14
CA CYS A 58 2.19 0.58 6.79
C CYS A 58 2.69 0.76 5.34
N TYR A 59 1.84 1.27 4.45
CA TYR A 59 2.21 1.57 3.07
C TYR A 59 3.27 2.67 3.00
N TYR A 60 3.07 3.80 3.70
CA TYR A 60 4.04 4.91 3.68
C TYR A 60 5.36 4.52 4.35
N LEU A 61 5.30 3.68 5.39
CA LEU A 61 6.51 3.15 6.00
C LEU A 61 7.32 2.29 5.01
N ALA A 62 6.64 1.39 4.28
CA ALA A 62 7.29 0.55 3.28
C ALA A 62 7.85 1.38 2.10
N ASP A 63 7.12 2.41 1.67
CA ASP A 63 7.55 3.32 0.61
C ASP A 63 8.80 4.13 1.00
N GLU A 64 8.83 4.63 2.24
CA GLU A 64 9.98 5.35 2.78
C GLU A 64 11.22 4.45 2.87
N ILE A 65 11.07 3.23 3.37
CA ILE A 65 12.17 2.25 3.41
C ILE A 65 12.71 2.02 1.99
N ARG A 66 11.81 1.82 1.01
CA ARG A 66 12.19 1.61 -0.39
C ARG A 66 12.93 2.82 -0.98
N GLY A 67 12.49 4.04 -0.65
CA GLY A 67 13.09 5.29 -1.14
C GLY A 67 14.44 5.61 -0.50
N THR A 68 14.58 5.33 0.79
CA THR A 68 15.77 5.69 1.59
C THR A 68 16.87 4.64 1.53
N TYR A 69 16.52 3.35 1.36
CA TYR A 69 17.47 2.24 1.45
C TYR A 69 18.71 2.44 0.58
N ARG A 70 18.53 2.83 -0.69
CA ARG A 70 19.67 3.04 -1.59
C ARG A 70 20.60 4.15 -1.11
N GLY A 71 20.06 5.27 -0.64
CA GLY A 71 20.86 6.38 -0.12
C GLY A 71 21.59 5.99 1.16
N MET A 72 20.89 5.27 2.05
CA MET A 72 21.44 4.76 3.30
C MET A 72 22.62 3.80 3.06
N MET A 73 22.50 2.86 2.12
CA MET A 73 23.58 1.93 1.78
C MET A 73 24.81 2.61 1.14
N ILE A 74 24.66 3.81 0.58
CA ILE A 74 25.78 4.63 0.09
C ILE A 74 26.42 5.40 1.24
N ALA A 75 25.61 5.94 2.14
CA ALA A 75 26.07 6.80 3.23
C ALA A 75 26.69 6.03 4.40
N ILE A 76 26.26 4.78 4.64
CA ILE A 76 26.67 3.98 5.81
C ILE A 76 27.42 2.73 5.34
N PRO A 77 28.76 2.67 5.54
CA PRO A 77 29.56 1.50 5.18
C PRO A 77 29.13 0.22 5.90
N PRO A 78 29.36 -0.97 5.32
CA PRO A 78 29.00 -2.27 5.93
C PRO A 78 29.56 -2.50 7.33
N CYS A 79 30.73 -1.95 7.66
CA CYS A 79 31.36 -2.13 8.97
C CYS A 79 30.57 -1.48 10.11
N GLU A 80 29.85 -0.40 9.85
CA GLU A 80 29.05 0.31 10.85
C GLU A 80 27.83 -0.51 11.29
N TRP A 81 27.36 -1.44 10.45
CA TRP A 81 26.22 -2.30 10.78
C TRP A 81 26.57 -3.44 11.74
N LYS A 82 27.86 -3.79 11.90
CA LYS A 82 28.30 -4.91 12.76
C LYS A 82 27.97 -4.71 14.23
N VAL A 83 27.80 -3.47 14.67
CA VAL A 83 27.47 -3.17 16.07
C VAL A 83 26.14 -3.84 16.45
N PHE A 84 25.17 -3.90 15.53
CA PHE A 84 23.87 -4.54 15.80
C PHE A 84 23.94 -6.06 15.90
N GLU A 85 24.98 -6.71 15.37
CA GLU A 85 25.17 -8.17 15.50
C GLU A 85 25.64 -8.56 16.91
N GLN A 86 26.34 -7.66 17.60
CA GLN A 86 26.95 -7.89 18.91
C GLN A 86 26.11 -7.35 20.07
N MET A 87 25.12 -6.49 19.78
CA MET A 87 24.23 -5.92 20.79
C MET A 87 23.39 -7.01 21.46
N SER A 88 23.22 -6.87 22.77
CA SER A 88 22.23 -7.64 23.52
C SER A 88 20.80 -7.21 23.13
N LEU A 89 19.82 -8.06 23.43
CA LEU A 89 18.41 -7.76 23.19
C LEU A 89 17.97 -6.46 23.89
N MET A 90 18.45 -6.22 25.12
CA MET A 90 18.11 -5.03 25.90
C MET A 90 18.65 -3.77 25.25
N GLU A 91 19.92 -3.77 24.83
CA GLU A 91 20.53 -2.62 24.14
C GLU A 91 19.83 -2.34 22.81
N LEU A 92 19.54 -3.39 22.03
CA LEU A 92 18.80 -3.24 20.77
C LEU A 92 17.42 -2.62 21.00
N THR A 93 16.69 -3.05 22.05
CA THR A 93 15.37 -2.46 22.36
C THR A 93 15.47 -1.00 22.77
N GLN A 94 16.50 -0.60 23.52
CA GLN A 94 16.71 0.81 23.88
C GLN A 94 16.98 1.66 22.64
N VAL A 95 17.85 1.18 21.73
CA VAL A 95 18.12 1.87 20.46
C VAL A 95 16.85 2.00 19.63
N LEU A 96 16.03 0.94 19.54
CA LEU A 96 14.76 0.99 18.81
C LEU A 96 13.78 2.00 19.40
N LEU A 97 13.69 2.13 20.73
CA LEU A 97 12.84 3.11 21.40
C LEU A 97 13.35 4.54 21.19
N ASP A 98 14.67 4.75 21.29
CA ASP A 98 15.29 6.04 21.03
C ASP A 98 15.08 6.51 19.59
N LEU A 99 15.23 5.60 18.63
CA LEU A 99 14.93 5.87 17.22
C LEU A 99 13.44 6.14 17.02
N ALA A 100 12.57 5.34 17.63
CA ALA A 100 11.13 5.52 17.55
C ALA A 100 10.72 6.92 18.05
N GLY A 101 11.30 7.43 19.15
CA GLY A 101 11.02 8.77 19.65
C GLY A 101 11.46 9.92 18.74
N ARG A 102 12.36 9.66 17.80
CA ARG A 102 12.82 10.66 16.81
C ARG A 102 12.02 10.62 15.51
N VAL A 103 11.10 9.65 15.34
CA VAL A 103 10.31 9.51 14.12
C VAL A 103 9.33 10.66 13.98
N ASN A 104 9.32 11.31 12.81
CA ASN A 104 8.26 12.25 12.47
C ASN A 104 7.00 11.49 12.03
N LEU A 105 6.12 11.14 12.98
CA LEU A 105 4.89 10.40 12.70
C LEU A 105 4.00 11.05 11.63
N ARG A 106 4.04 12.38 11.49
CA ARG A 106 3.20 13.12 10.53
C ARG A 106 3.41 12.67 9.08
N ALA A 107 4.63 12.25 8.75
CA ALA A 107 4.97 11.76 7.41
C ALA A 107 4.34 10.40 7.08
N PHE A 108 3.97 9.62 8.11
CA PHE A 108 3.46 8.26 7.97
C PHE A 108 1.95 8.14 8.23
N LEU A 109 1.26 9.26 8.43
CA LEU A 109 -0.16 9.26 8.71
C LEU A 109 -0.95 8.75 7.50
N ARG A 110 -1.98 7.96 7.76
CA ARG A 110 -2.99 7.62 6.78
C ARG A 110 -3.70 8.91 6.39
N HIS A 111 -4.01 9.03 5.10
CA HIS A 111 -4.92 10.04 4.62
C HIS A 111 -6.31 9.40 4.48
N PRO A 112 -7.17 9.46 5.53
CA PRO A 112 -8.51 8.93 5.42
C PRO A 112 -9.20 9.64 4.26
N ARG A 113 -9.68 8.85 3.30
CA ARG A 113 -10.40 9.37 2.15
C ARG A 113 -11.66 10.05 2.66
N ALA A 114 -11.81 11.34 2.39
CA ALA A 114 -13.05 12.04 2.68
C ALA A 114 -14.22 11.30 2.03
N GLU A 115 -15.38 11.31 2.70
CA GLU A 115 -16.58 10.69 2.14
C GLU A 115 -16.80 11.18 0.71
N LYS A 116 -17.03 10.21 -0.18
CA LYS A 116 -17.23 10.52 -1.59
C LYS A 116 -18.46 11.42 -1.66
N LYS A 117 -18.25 12.68 -2.05
CA LYS A 117 -19.33 13.64 -2.27
C LYS A 117 -20.42 12.96 -3.11
N THR A 118 -21.55 12.67 -2.48
CA THR A 118 -22.76 12.25 -3.15
C THR A 118 -23.24 13.48 -3.91
N ASN A 119 -22.74 13.63 -5.14
CA ASN A 119 -23.32 14.59 -6.05
C ASN A 119 -24.79 14.17 -6.18
N PHE A 120 -25.70 14.93 -5.60
CA PHE A 120 -27.12 14.86 -5.89
C PHE A 120 -27.22 15.18 -7.38
N ARG A 121 -27.14 14.14 -8.21
CA ARG A 121 -27.33 14.29 -9.64
C ARG A 121 -28.79 14.66 -9.79
N LEU A 122 -29.05 15.96 -9.95
CA LEU A 122 -30.26 16.41 -10.62
C LEU A 122 -30.40 15.51 -11.85
N LYS A 123 -31.49 14.73 -11.92
CA LYS A 123 -31.75 13.85 -13.06
C LYS A 123 -31.62 14.72 -14.30
N ARG A 124 -30.56 14.51 -15.07
CA ARG A 124 -30.31 15.28 -16.30
C ARG A 124 -31.51 15.05 -17.20
N GLN A 125 -32.36 16.06 -17.35
CA GLN A 125 -33.46 15.99 -18.32
C GLN A 125 -32.81 15.86 -19.69
N ARG A 126 -32.99 14.71 -20.32
CA ARG A 126 -32.43 14.46 -21.65
C ARG A 126 -33.20 15.34 -22.63
N PRO A 127 -32.54 16.15 -23.48
CA PRO A 127 -33.25 16.93 -24.48
C PRO A 127 -33.96 15.98 -25.44
N ALA A 128 -35.31 16.07 -25.50
CA ALA A 128 -36.14 15.19 -26.32
C ALA A 128 -35.77 15.24 -27.81
N GLN A 129 -35.22 16.37 -28.27
CA GLN A 129 -34.88 16.63 -29.66
C GLN A 129 -33.60 15.91 -30.15
N ARG A 130 -32.72 15.43 -29.25
CA ARG A 130 -31.47 14.75 -29.62
C ARG A 130 -31.21 13.55 -28.71
N PRO A 131 -31.96 12.45 -28.88
CA PRO A 131 -31.67 11.22 -28.16
C PRO A 131 -30.28 10.72 -28.55
N HIS A 132 -29.54 10.15 -27.58
CA HIS A 132 -28.28 9.48 -27.88
C HIS A 132 -28.59 8.21 -28.66
N VAL A 133 -28.17 8.16 -29.93
CA VAL A 133 -28.32 6.99 -30.79
C VAL A 133 -26.93 6.41 -31.08
N SER A 134 -26.81 5.09 -30.97
CA SER A 134 -25.57 4.39 -31.36
C SER A 134 -25.31 4.59 -32.86
N THR A 135 -24.08 4.97 -33.21
CA THR A 135 -23.61 5.08 -34.60
C THR A 135 -23.83 3.78 -35.38
N ALA A 136 -23.68 2.62 -34.73
CA ALA A 136 -23.98 1.32 -35.34
C ALA A 136 -25.45 1.21 -35.78
N LYS A 137 -26.39 1.76 -35.01
CA LYS A 137 -27.82 1.76 -35.33
C LYS A 137 -28.13 2.66 -36.54
N ILE A 138 -27.46 3.81 -36.64
CA ILE A 138 -27.59 4.73 -37.79
C ILE A 138 -27.02 4.08 -39.07
N LEU A 139 -25.87 3.41 -38.96
CA LEU A 139 -25.24 2.71 -40.08
C LEU A 139 -26.07 1.50 -40.55
N ALA A 140 -26.73 0.78 -39.64
CA ALA A 140 -27.63 -0.31 -40.01
C ALA A 140 -28.88 0.20 -40.73
N GLN A 141 -29.50 1.28 -40.25
CA GLN A 141 -30.67 1.90 -40.88
C GLN A 141 -30.35 2.44 -42.28
N THR A 142 -29.20 3.08 -42.45
CA THR A 142 -28.75 3.58 -43.76
C THR A 142 -28.44 2.46 -44.74
N LYS A 143 -27.88 1.32 -44.27
CA LYS A 143 -27.72 0.11 -45.10
C LYS A 143 -29.06 -0.48 -45.51
N ALA A 144 -30.01 -0.64 -44.58
CA ALA A 144 -31.34 -1.16 -44.88
C ALA A 144 -32.10 -0.29 -45.90
N LYS A 145 -31.99 1.04 -45.80
CA LYS A 145 -32.62 1.99 -46.73
C LYS A 145 -32.02 1.99 -48.13
N LYS A 146 -30.77 1.55 -48.27
CA LYS A 146 -30.09 1.35 -49.57
C LYS A 146 -30.42 0.00 -50.21
N LEU A 147 -30.99 -0.95 -49.46
CA LEU A 147 -31.33 -2.30 -49.92
C LEU A 147 -32.80 -2.45 -50.35
N THR A 148 -33.65 -1.45 -50.12
CA THR A 148 -35.00 -1.37 -50.69
C THR A 148 -34.94 -0.68 -52.06
N PRO A 149 -35.44 -1.31 -53.15
CA PRO A 149 -35.47 -0.72 -54.49
C PRO A 149 -36.39 0.50 -54.60
#